data_AF-A0ABD7UYE3-F1
#
_entry.id   AF-A0ABD7UYE3-F1
#
_cell.length_a   1.000
_cell.length_b   1.000
_cell.length_c   1.000
_cell.angle_alpha   90.00
_cell.angle_beta   90.00
_cell.angle_gamma   90.00
#
_symmetry.space_group_name_H-M   'P 1'
#
loop_
_entity.id
_entity.type
_entity.pdbx_description
1 polymer ?
#
loop_
_entity_poly.entity_id
_entity_poly.type
_entity_poly.pdbx_seq_one_letter_code
_entity_poly.pdbx_strand_id
1 'polypeptide(L)'
;MKDHGEDLPDLDIVTPYGVVTRLPTSFPIYDAELDAHLDADLFQKGFEDAEAELCALPLPWRMRLATKVLDSPPDPDDDEPSYTRGYRAAMYGYVRHGRR
;
A
#
# COMPACT_ATOMS: atom_id res chain seq x y z
N MET A 1 -2.23 31.62 -21.05
CA MET A 1 -2.29 31.05 -19.70
C MET A 1 -3.74 30.72 -19.42
N LYS A 2 -4.10 29.43 -19.52
CA LYS A 2 -5.38 28.94 -19.02
C LYS A 2 -5.07 28.22 -17.72
N ASP A 3 -5.67 28.71 -16.65
CA ASP A 3 -5.59 28.18 -15.30
C ASP A 3 -6.35 26.85 -15.29
N HIS A 4 -5.63 25.73 -15.19
CA HIS A 4 -6.21 24.43 -14.94
C HIS A 4 -6.33 24.26 -13.43
N GLY A 5 -7.29 24.96 -12.83
CA GLY A 5 -7.81 24.59 -11.52
C GLY A 5 -8.56 23.27 -11.69
N GLU A 6 -7.82 22.17 -11.60
CA GLU A 6 -8.40 20.84 -11.50
C GLU A 6 -9.19 20.79 -10.18
N ASP A 7 -10.52 20.95 -10.28
CA ASP A 7 -11.46 20.65 -9.21
C ASP A 7 -11.26 19.18 -8.80
N LEU A 8 -10.43 18.97 -7.78
CA LEU A 8 -10.27 17.66 -7.15
C LEU A 8 -11.66 17.22 -6.65
N PRO A 9 -12.06 15.95 -6.87
CA PRO A 9 -13.37 15.47 -6.46
C PRO A 9 -13.51 15.56 -4.93
N ASP A 10 -14.67 16.03 -4.49
CA ASP A 10 -15.02 16.13 -3.08
C ASP A 10 -14.87 14.74 -2.41
N LEU A 11 -13.89 14.61 -1.51
CA LEU A 11 -13.42 13.33 -0.95
C LEU A 11 -14.34 12.82 0.18
N ASP A 12 -15.35 13.60 0.53
CA ASP A 12 -16.19 13.41 1.69
C ASP A 12 -17.42 12.56 1.35
N ILE A 13 -17.49 11.36 1.93
CA ILE A 13 -18.69 10.51 1.85
C ILE A 13 -19.64 10.95 2.96
N VAL A 14 -20.80 11.49 2.59
CA VAL A 14 -21.86 11.80 3.54
C VAL A 14 -22.65 10.54 3.86
N THR A 15 -22.66 10.14 5.12
CA THR A 15 -23.45 9.02 5.64
C THR A 15 -24.46 9.51 6.69
N PRO A 16 -25.49 8.72 7.05
CA PRO A 16 -26.39 9.05 8.16
C PRO A 16 -25.70 9.24 9.52
N TYR A 17 -24.45 8.78 9.63
CA TYR A 17 -23.64 8.84 10.85
C TYR A 17 -22.57 9.94 10.84
N GLY A 18 -22.51 10.74 9.75
CA GLY A 18 -21.56 11.83 9.60
C GLY A 18 -20.78 11.76 8.28
N VAL A 19 -19.84 12.70 8.15
CA VAL A 19 -18.94 12.82 7.00
C VAL A 19 -17.70 11.95 7.23
N VAL A 20 -17.45 11.03 6.30
CA VAL A 20 -16.24 10.20 6.29
C VAL A 20 -15.35 10.68 5.17
N THR A 21 -14.24 11.34 5.52
CA THR A 21 -13.21 11.71 4.55
C THR A 21 -12.51 10.45 4.06
N ARG A 22 -12.56 10.20 2.75
CA ARG A 22 -11.81 9.09 2.12
C ARG A 22 -10.31 9.28 2.37
N LEU A 23 -9.63 8.22 2.81
CA LEU A 23 -8.18 8.24 2.93
C LEU A 23 -7.56 8.51 1.54
N PRO A 24 -6.42 9.23 1.45
CA PRO A 24 -5.77 9.61 0.19
C PRO A 24 -5.42 8.45 -0.74
N THR A 25 -5.54 7.21 -0.29
CA THR A 25 -5.40 5.99 -1.10
C THR A 25 -6.59 5.73 -2.03
N SER A 26 -7.64 6.57 -2.00
CA SER A 26 -8.91 6.33 -2.71
C SER A 26 -9.03 7.03 -4.07
N PHE A 27 -7.99 7.73 -4.58
CA PHE A 27 -8.04 8.46 -5.86
C PHE A 27 -6.67 8.59 -6.56
N PRO A 28 -6.65 8.56 -7.90
CA PRO A 28 -7.08 7.39 -8.66
C PRO A 28 -6.14 6.23 -8.34
N ILE A 29 -6.68 5.01 -8.32
CA ILE A 29 -5.88 3.79 -8.45
C ILE A 29 -4.91 4.06 -9.60
N TYR A 30 -3.60 4.01 -9.34
CA TYR A 30 -2.61 3.99 -10.40
C TYR A 30 -2.97 2.77 -11.26
N ASP A 31 -3.72 3.03 -12.32
CA ASP A 31 -4.24 2.07 -13.28
C ASP A 31 -5.23 1.03 -12.70
N ALA A 32 -6.53 1.29 -12.82
CA ALA A 32 -7.59 0.36 -12.38
C ALA A 32 -7.55 -0.99 -13.13
N GLU A 33 -6.94 -1.06 -14.32
CA GLU A 33 -6.70 -2.32 -15.03
C GLU A 33 -5.57 -3.12 -14.37
N LEU A 34 -4.60 -2.43 -13.76
CA LEU A 34 -3.46 -3.02 -13.04
C LEU A 34 -3.87 -3.70 -11.72
N ASP A 35 -4.98 -3.26 -11.13
CA ASP A 35 -5.54 -3.81 -9.90
C ASP A 35 -6.69 -4.82 -10.14
N ALA A 36 -7.30 -4.82 -11.34
CA ALA A 36 -8.41 -5.72 -11.67
C ALA A 36 -8.04 -7.22 -11.61
N HIS A 37 -6.74 -7.52 -11.72
CA HIS A 37 -6.20 -8.88 -11.67
C HIS A 37 -5.60 -9.25 -10.31
N LEU A 38 -5.66 -8.35 -9.32
CA LEU A 38 -5.12 -8.63 -8.01
C LEU A 38 -6.04 -9.57 -7.23
N ASP A 39 -5.56 -10.78 -7.01
CA ASP A 39 -6.09 -11.69 -6.00
C ASP A 39 -5.94 -11.08 -4.58
N ALA A 40 -7.07 -10.81 -3.94
CA ALA A 40 -7.15 -10.21 -2.61
C ALA A 40 -6.63 -11.13 -1.50
N ASP A 41 -6.83 -12.46 -1.64
CA ASP A 41 -6.38 -13.43 -0.64
C ASP A 41 -4.86 -13.56 -0.70
N LEU A 42 -4.27 -13.58 -1.90
CA LEU A 42 -2.81 -13.55 -2.07
C LEU A 42 -2.20 -12.25 -1.57
N PHE A 43 -2.86 -11.12 -1.82
CA PHE A 43 -2.43 -9.83 -1.27
C PHE A 43 -2.41 -9.86 0.27
N GLN A 44 -3.51 -10.30 0.89
CA GLN A 44 -3.63 -10.38 2.34
C GLN A 44 -2.56 -11.32 2.92
N LYS A 45 -2.34 -12.47 2.28
CA LYS A 45 -1.28 -13.41 2.67
C LYS A 45 0.10 -12.77 2.63
N GLY A 46 0.43 -12.04 1.55
CA GLY A 46 1.71 -11.33 1.45
C GLY A 46 1.89 -10.28 2.55
N PHE A 47 0.82 -9.57 2.88
CA PHE A 47 0.82 -8.60 3.97
C PHE A 47 1.09 -9.25 5.33
N GLU A 48 0.38 -10.33 5.65
CA GLU A 48 0.52 -11.07 6.91
C GLU A 48 1.92 -11.69 7.07
N ASP A 49 2.45 -12.27 5.99
CA ASP A 49 3.80 -12.85 5.98
C ASP A 49 4.88 -11.78 6.25
N ALA A 50 4.74 -10.60 5.64
CA ALA A 50 5.64 -9.47 5.90
C ALA A 50 5.57 -8.99 7.36
N GLU A 51 4.37 -8.89 7.95
CA GLU A 51 4.24 -8.54 9.36
C GLU A 51 4.84 -9.59 10.29
N ALA A 52 4.65 -10.87 9.98
CA ALA A 52 5.24 -11.98 10.73
C ALA A 52 6.77 -11.92 10.69
N GLU A 53 7.35 -11.67 9.51
CA GLU A 53 8.80 -11.53 9.33
C GLU A 53 9.35 -10.32 10.10
N LEU A 54 8.68 -9.17 10.01
CA LEU A 54 9.04 -8.00 10.81
C LEU A 54 8.97 -8.30 12.30
N CYS A 55 7.92 -8.98 12.78
CA CYS A 55 7.77 -9.35 14.17
C CYS A 55 8.88 -10.29 14.67
N ALA A 56 9.35 -11.21 13.81
CA ALA A 56 10.40 -12.17 14.14
C ALA A 56 11.79 -11.51 14.31
N LEU A 57 12.02 -10.35 13.68
CA LEU A 57 13.32 -9.68 13.69
C LEU A 57 13.50 -8.72 14.88
N PRO A 58 14.74 -8.50 15.35
CA PRO A 58 15.05 -7.39 16.26
C PRO A 58 14.79 -6.02 15.62
N LEU A 59 14.40 -5.03 16.42
CA LEU A 59 13.99 -3.70 15.93
C LEU A 59 14.94 -3.05 14.90
N PRO A 60 16.29 -3.04 15.07
CA PRO A 60 17.18 -2.44 14.08
C PRO A 60 17.16 -3.15 12.72
N TRP A 61 16.83 -4.43 12.72
CA TRP A 61 16.84 -5.29 11.52
C TRP A 61 15.54 -5.17 10.74
N ARG A 62 14.43 -4.87 11.42
CA ARG A 62 13.13 -4.59 10.79
C ARG A 62 13.21 -3.40 9.83
N MET A 63 13.75 -2.28 10.31
CA MET A 63 13.90 -1.07 9.49
C MET A 63 14.82 -1.31 8.28
N ARG A 64 15.90 -2.06 8.49
CA ARG A 64 16.83 -2.41 7.41
C ARG A 64 16.18 -3.31 6.37
N LEU A 65 15.44 -4.33 6.80
CA LEU A 65 14.71 -5.23 5.91
C LEU A 65 13.69 -4.44 5.08
N ALA A 66 12.81 -3.69 5.74
CA ALA A 66 11.74 -2.95 5.06
C ALA A 66 12.31 -1.94 4.06
N THR A 67 13.37 -1.22 4.43
CA THR A 67 14.04 -0.28 3.50
C THR A 67 14.66 -1.02 2.31
N LYS A 68 15.35 -2.14 2.53
CA LYS A 68 15.97 -2.93 1.46
C LYS A 68 14.95 -3.47 0.47
N VAL A 69 13.82 -3.98 0.97
CA VAL A 69 12.72 -4.49 0.14
C VAL A 69 12.16 -3.37 -0.72
N LEU A 70 11.90 -2.20 -0.14
CA LEU A 70 11.30 -1.07 -0.86
C LEU A 70 12.26 -0.43 -1.88
N ASP A 71 13.57 -0.44 -1.60
CA ASP A 71 14.61 0.08 -2.49
C ASP A 71 14.83 -0.82 -3.72
N SER A 72 14.48 -2.11 -3.62
CA SER A 72 14.51 -3.04 -4.74
C SER A 72 13.18 -2.98 -5.51
N PRO A 73 13.17 -2.75 -6.84
CA PRO A 73 11.94 -2.85 -7.62
C PRO A 73 11.42 -4.30 -7.61
N PRO A 74 10.10 -4.52 -7.66
CA PRO A 74 9.54 -5.86 -7.84
C PRO A 74 9.97 -6.43 -9.20
N ASP A 75 10.05 -7.76 -9.28
CA ASP A 75 10.36 -8.46 -10.53
C ASP A 75 9.24 -8.20 -11.56
N PRO A 76 9.54 -7.74 -12.79
CA PRO A 76 8.52 -7.57 -13.82
C PRO A 76 7.87 -8.90 -14.25
N ASP A 77 8.55 -10.03 -14.05
CA ASP A 77 8.09 -11.38 -14.39
C ASP A 77 7.60 -12.15 -13.15
N ASP A 78 7.18 -11.43 -12.09
CA ASP A 78 6.64 -12.02 -10.87
C ASP A 78 5.37 -12.85 -11.15
N ASP A 79 5.43 -14.15 -10.84
CA ASP A 79 4.32 -15.08 -10.97
C ASP A 79 3.18 -14.79 -9.96
N GLU A 80 3.48 -14.09 -8.85
CA GLU A 80 2.52 -13.77 -7.78
C GLU A 80 2.51 -12.27 -7.43
N PRO A 81 2.14 -11.37 -8.38
CA PRO A 81 2.24 -9.93 -8.18
C PRO A 81 1.35 -9.41 -7.06
N SER A 82 0.22 -10.08 -6.79
CA SER A 82 -0.64 -9.78 -5.63
C SER A 82 0.07 -9.97 -4.30
N TYR A 83 0.76 -11.09 -4.14
CA TYR A 83 1.50 -11.41 -2.93
C TYR A 83 2.59 -10.38 -2.70
N THR A 84 3.40 -10.10 -3.73
CA THR A 84 4.49 -9.13 -3.67
C THR A 84 3.98 -7.72 -3.34
N ARG A 85 2.83 -7.31 -3.90
CA ARG A 85 2.21 -6.02 -3.52
C ARG A 85 1.80 -5.98 -2.06
N GLY A 86 1.14 -7.03 -1.56
CA GLY A 86 0.75 -7.13 -0.15
C GLY A 86 1.95 -7.06 0.79
N TYR A 87 2.99 -7.82 0.49
CA TYR A 87 4.24 -7.86 1.24
C TYR A 87 4.91 -6.48 1.28
N ARG A 88 5.02 -5.80 0.13
CA ARG A 88 5.59 -4.46 0.04
C ARG A 88 4.73 -3.40 0.74
N ALA A 89 3.41 -3.55 0.75
CA ALA A 89 2.50 -2.64 1.45
C ALA A 89 2.73 -2.67 2.97
N ALA A 90 2.90 -3.86 3.56
CA ALA A 90 3.25 -4.01 4.98
C ALA A 90 4.61 -3.37 5.29
N MET A 91 5.63 -3.60 4.45
CA MET A 91 6.96 -2.99 4.61
C MET A 91 6.89 -1.45 4.55
N TYR A 92 6.11 -0.89 3.62
CA TYR A 92 5.89 0.54 3.53
C TYR A 92 5.18 1.10 4.77
N GLY A 93 4.14 0.42 5.23
CA GLY A 93 3.42 0.74 6.47
C GLY A 93 4.37 0.79 7.67
N TYR A 94 5.27 -0.19 7.78
CA TYR A 94 6.28 -0.23 8.84
C TYR A 94 7.26 0.95 8.76
N VAL A 95 7.78 1.30 7.57
CA VAL A 95 8.72 2.42 7.41
C VAL A 95 8.05 3.77 7.71
N ARG A 96 6.79 3.96 7.32
CA ARG A 96 6.07 5.24 7.48
C ARG A 96 5.41 5.42 8.84
N HIS A 97 4.89 4.35 9.42
CA HIS A 97 4.04 4.38 10.61
C HIS A 97 4.54 3.49 11.75
N GLY A 98 5.59 2.70 11.52
CA GLY A 98 6.24 1.93 12.58
C GLY A 98 6.70 2.88 13.67
N ARG A 99 6.08 2.74 14.85
CA ARG A 99 6.47 3.50 16.04
C ARG A 99 7.94 3.21 16.34
N ARG A 100 8.74 4.27 16.33
CA ARG A 100 10.12 4.27 16.86
C ARG A 100 10.13 4.04 18.36
#